data_AF-A0A652K6U9-F1
#
_entry.id   AF-A0A652K6U9-F1
#
_cell.length_a   1.000
_cell.length_b   1.000
_cell.length_c   1.000
_cell.angle_alpha   90.00
_cell.angle_beta   90.00
_cell.angle_gamma   90.00
#
_symmetry.space_group_name_H-M   'P 1'
#
loop_
_entity.id
_entity.type
_entity.pdbx_description
1 polymer ?
#
loop_
_entity_poly.entity_id
_entity_poly.type
_entity_poly.pdbx_seq_one_letter_code
_entity_poly.pdbx_strand_id
1 'polypeptide(L)'
;MIRMAFSVRPGQGEAGEFDLGDVLCEGESGTAGSAGHVPDQGMMIYLSVPLLLDALRPLLTAERKSASFVGTGSSFRLDFRRDRDAVVTVSANGTTVGSCRPGELAAAVLRLAEELERQLLSQLPAESGAARDLVSSLERFRAAAAV
;
A
#
# COMPACT_ATOMS: atom_id res chain seq x y z
N MET A 1 -4.29 8.82 -13.82
CA MET A 1 -5.09 7.98 -12.91
C MET A 1 -4.17 6.94 -12.32
N ILE A 2 -4.10 6.86 -10.99
CA ILE A 2 -3.29 5.85 -10.30
C ILE A 2 -4.11 4.58 -10.10
N ARG A 3 -3.49 3.43 -10.38
CA ARG A 3 -3.99 2.09 -10.06
C ARG A 3 -2.99 1.42 -9.13
N MET A 4 -3.50 0.74 -8.13
CA MET A 4 -2.69 -0.11 -7.26
C MET A 4 -3.03 -1.58 -7.54
N ALA A 5 -2.16 -2.50 -7.14
CA ALA A 5 -2.46 -3.92 -6.98
C ALA A 5 -1.63 -4.47 -5.80
N PHE A 6 -2.24 -5.33 -4.98
CA PHE A 6 -1.55 -6.08 -3.93
C PHE A 6 -1.72 -7.56 -4.23
N SER A 7 -0.66 -8.35 -4.09
CA SER A 7 -0.72 -9.79 -4.28
C SER A 7 0.13 -10.52 -3.25
N VAL A 8 -0.29 -11.73 -2.89
CA VAL A 8 0.51 -12.66 -2.08
C VAL A 8 1.23 -13.60 -3.04
N ARG A 9 2.53 -13.84 -2.83
CA ARG A 9 3.30 -14.75 -3.69
C ARG A 9 2.86 -16.20 -3.46
N PRO A 10 2.75 -17.02 -4.52
CA PRO A 10 2.41 -18.42 -4.38
C PRO A 10 3.58 -19.26 -3.85
N GLY A 11 3.29 -20.47 -3.37
CA GLY A 11 4.32 -21.48 -3.08
C GLY A 11 5.11 -21.25 -1.78
N GLN A 12 4.56 -20.53 -0.82
CA GLN A 12 5.22 -20.20 0.45
C GLN A 12 4.95 -21.20 1.59
N GLY A 13 4.12 -22.22 1.33
CA GLY A 13 3.70 -23.20 2.33
C GLY A 13 2.30 -22.89 2.86
N GLU A 14 2.09 -23.15 4.16
CA GLU A 14 0.87 -22.75 4.87
C GLU A 14 0.81 -21.22 4.97
N ALA A 15 -0.38 -20.64 4.80
CA ALA A 15 -0.58 -19.20 4.88
C ALA A 15 -0.14 -18.68 6.26
N GLY A 16 0.65 -17.60 6.25
CA GLY A 16 1.26 -17.04 7.46
C GLY A 16 1.16 -15.52 7.51
N GLU A 17 1.26 -14.96 8.71
CA GLU A 17 1.26 -13.52 8.92
C GLU A 17 2.49 -12.80 8.33
N PHE A 18 3.50 -13.57 7.93
CA PHE A 18 4.74 -13.10 7.31
C PHE A 18 4.82 -13.42 5.81
N ASP A 19 3.71 -13.84 5.18
CA ASP A 19 3.71 -14.17 3.76
C ASP A 19 4.25 -13.00 2.93
N LEU A 20 5.09 -13.36 1.97
CA LEU A 20 5.65 -12.41 1.03
C LEU A 20 4.62 -12.10 -0.05
N GLY A 21 4.68 -10.88 -0.54
CA GLY A 21 3.80 -10.39 -1.58
C GLY A 21 4.41 -9.21 -2.30
N ASP A 22 3.60 -8.64 -3.17
CA ASP A 22 4.00 -7.57 -4.06
C ASP A 22 2.99 -6.44 -4.09
N VAL A 23 3.53 -5.25 -4.34
CA VAL A 23 2.76 -4.04 -4.63
C VAL A 23 3.09 -3.62 -6.06
N LEU A 24 2.05 -3.32 -6.83
CA LEU A 24 2.13 -2.65 -8.13
C LEU A 24 1.45 -1.29 -8.04
N CYS A 25 2.10 -0.27 -8.60
CA CYS A 25 1.55 1.07 -8.79
C CYS A 25 1.68 1.44 -10.26
N GLU A 26 0.57 1.72 -10.92
CA GLU A 26 0.51 2.12 -12.32
C GLU A 26 -0.09 3.51 -12.43
N GLY A 27 0.47 4.34 -13.29
CA GLY A 27 -0.04 5.67 -13.60
C GLY A 27 0.26 6.05 -15.03
N GLU A 28 -0.18 7.24 -15.43
CA GLU A 28 0.00 7.72 -16.80
C GLU A 28 1.46 7.94 -17.21
N SER A 29 2.40 8.01 -16.26
CA SER A 29 3.84 8.23 -16.51
C SER A 29 4.68 6.97 -16.37
N GLY A 30 4.09 5.84 -15.95
CA GLY A 30 4.80 4.57 -15.85
C GLY A 30 4.21 3.61 -14.84
N THR A 31 4.99 2.57 -14.55
CA THR A 31 4.63 1.50 -13.63
C THR A 31 5.79 1.23 -12.68
N ALA A 32 5.48 1.03 -11.40
CA ALA A 32 6.42 0.65 -10.37
C ALA A 32 5.87 -0.57 -9.62
N GLY A 33 6.59 -1.69 -9.69
CA GLY A 33 6.28 -2.92 -8.96
C GLY A 33 7.42 -3.33 -8.05
N SER A 34 7.12 -4.09 -7.00
CA SER A 34 8.14 -4.71 -6.13
C SER A 34 8.70 -6.02 -6.67
N ALA A 35 8.04 -6.66 -7.63
CA ALA A 35 8.47 -7.91 -8.25
C ALA A 35 9.52 -7.67 -9.36
N GLY A 36 10.35 -8.69 -9.61
CA GLY A 36 11.27 -8.72 -10.76
C GLY A 36 12.55 -7.88 -10.59
N HIS A 37 12.84 -7.40 -9.38
CA HIS A 37 14.12 -6.73 -9.05
C HIS A 37 15.18 -7.76 -8.65
N VAL A 38 16.45 -7.35 -8.57
CA VAL A 38 17.54 -8.22 -8.09
C VAL A 38 18.16 -7.60 -6.83
N PRO A 39 18.11 -8.28 -5.66
CA PRO A 39 17.39 -9.54 -5.43
C PRO A 39 15.86 -9.34 -5.43
N ASP A 40 15.10 -10.34 -5.90
CA ASP A 40 13.63 -10.28 -5.99
C ASP A 40 12.99 -10.62 -4.65
N GLN A 41 13.25 -9.77 -3.66
CA GLN A 41 12.74 -9.94 -2.31
C GLN A 41 11.32 -9.38 -2.25
N GLY A 42 10.35 -10.30 -2.24
CA GLY A 42 8.97 -9.97 -1.90
C GLY A 42 8.92 -9.35 -0.51
N MET A 43 7.95 -8.46 -0.29
CA MET A 43 7.78 -7.82 1.01
C MET A 43 6.80 -8.62 1.87
N MET A 44 6.95 -8.59 3.19
CA MET A 44 5.96 -9.16 4.12
C MET A 44 4.65 -8.37 3.96
N ILE A 45 3.73 -8.86 3.14
CA ILE A 45 2.67 -8.03 2.55
C ILE A 45 1.64 -7.61 3.59
N TYR A 46 1.31 -8.52 4.50
CA TYR A 46 0.37 -8.26 5.59
C TYR A 46 0.92 -7.28 6.64
N LEU A 47 2.25 -7.11 6.72
CA LEU A 47 2.87 -6.05 7.53
C LEU A 47 3.09 -4.76 6.73
N SER A 48 3.26 -4.87 5.41
CA SER A 48 3.57 -3.73 4.53
C SER A 48 2.33 -2.89 4.21
N VAL A 49 1.19 -3.51 3.94
CA VAL A 49 -0.04 -2.77 3.61
C VAL A 49 -0.53 -1.88 4.75
N PRO A 50 -0.59 -2.32 6.02
CA PRO A 50 -0.92 -1.43 7.15
C PRO A 50 -0.01 -0.20 7.23
N LEU A 51 1.30 -0.37 7.00
CA LEU A 51 2.26 0.73 6.98
C LEU A 51 2.02 1.70 5.82
N LEU A 52 1.65 1.21 4.64
CA LEU A 52 1.24 2.05 3.51
C LEU A 52 0.00 2.89 3.86
N LEU A 53 -1.02 2.26 4.45
CA LEU A 53 -2.24 2.94 4.88
C LEU A 53 -1.92 4.06 5.89
N ASP A 54 -1.12 3.74 6.90
CA ASP A 54 -0.75 4.70 7.94
C ASP A 54 0.16 5.83 7.42
N ALA A 55 1.03 5.54 6.46
CA ALA A 55 1.85 6.57 5.81
C ALA A 55 1.01 7.55 5.00
N LEU A 56 -0.03 7.06 4.30
CA LEU A 56 -0.90 7.86 3.45
C LEU A 56 -1.92 8.68 4.26
N ARG A 57 -2.32 8.22 5.44
CA ARG A 57 -3.38 8.87 6.23
C ARG A 57 -3.16 10.38 6.46
N PRO A 58 -1.99 10.87 6.93
CA PRO A 58 -1.74 12.30 7.09
C PRO A 58 -1.69 13.09 5.77
N LEU A 59 -1.44 12.41 4.65
CA LEU A 59 -1.45 13.04 3.31
C LEU A 59 -2.90 13.34 2.86
N LEU A 60 -3.82 12.41 3.14
CA LEU A 60 -5.24 12.53 2.83
C LEU A 60 -5.88 13.66 3.65
N THR A 61 -5.63 13.69 4.95
CA THR A 61 -6.16 14.73 5.86
C THR A 61 -5.47 16.09 5.73
N ALA A 62 -4.53 16.24 4.79
CA ALA A 62 -3.71 17.45 4.59
C ALA A 62 -2.81 17.84 5.78
N GLU A 63 -2.67 16.99 6.80
CA GLU A 63 -1.75 17.17 7.93
C GLU A 63 -0.29 17.17 7.47
N ARG A 64 0.02 16.43 6.40
CA ARG A 64 1.35 16.38 5.77
C ARG A 64 1.23 16.57 4.26
N LYS A 65 2.25 17.22 3.69
CA LYS A 65 2.38 17.41 2.23
C LYS A 65 3.12 16.25 1.55
N SER A 66 3.78 15.40 2.31
CA SER A 66 4.51 14.25 1.78
C SER A 66 4.39 13.04 2.69
N ALA A 67 4.47 11.87 2.07
CA ALA A 67 4.53 10.57 2.72
C ALA A 67 5.47 9.66 1.93
N SER A 68 6.09 8.70 2.62
CA SER A 68 6.92 7.68 2.01
C SER A 68 6.56 6.34 2.60
N PHE A 69 6.51 5.33 1.74
CA PHE A 69 6.28 3.94 2.08
C PHE A 69 7.48 3.11 1.65
N VAL A 70 7.96 2.22 2.51
CA VAL A 70 8.97 1.21 2.18
C VAL A 70 8.41 -0.15 2.57
N GLY A 71 8.44 -1.11 1.65
CA GLY A 71 7.94 -2.46 1.90
C GLY A 71 8.77 -3.20 2.95
N THR A 72 8.11 -3.84 3.91
CA THR A 72 8.79 -4.58 4.97
C THR A 72 9.55 -5.77 4.39
N GLY A 73 10.87 -5.83 4.63
CA GLY A 73 11.73 -6.87 4.06
C GLY A 73 12.09 -6.66 2.59
N SER A 74 11.81 -5.48 2.02
CA SER A 74 12.13 -5.12 0.64
C SER A 74 12.76 -3.71 0.57
N SER A 75 13.44 -3.41 -0.53
CA SER A 75 13.90 -2.06 -0.87
C SER A 75 12.87 -1.26 -1.66
N PHE A 76 11.74 -1.87 -2.03
CA PHE A 76 10.69 -1.20 -2.78
C PHE A 76 10.11 -0.01 -2.01
N ARG A 77 10.06 1.14 -2.67
CA ARG A 77 9.64 2.42 -2.07
C ARG A 77 8.69 3.17 -2.99
N LEU A 78 7.65 3.74 -2.39
CA LEU A 78 6.78 4.73 -3.01
C LEU A 78 6.84 6.04 -2.22
N ASP A 79 6.95 7.14 -2.94
CA ASP A 79 6.92 8.49 -2.42
C ASP A 79 5.68 9.22 -2.95
N PHE A 80 4.99 9.89 -2.03
CA PHE A 80 3.76 10.62 -2.30
C PHE A 80 3.96 12.08 -1.94
N ARG A 81 3.58 12.98 -2.82
CA ARG A 81 3.68 14.42 -2.59
C ARG A 81 2.41 15.11 -3.03
N ARG A 82 1.76 15.78 -2.09
CA ARG A 82 0.61 16.66 -2.32
C ARG A 82 1.09 18.07 -2.61
N ASP A 83 0.68 18.61 -3.74
CA ASP A 83 0.98 19.99 -4.10
C ASP A 83 -0.06 20.98 -3.55
N ARG A 84 0.08 22.25 -3.93
CA ARG A 84 -0.81 23.34 -3.52
C ARG A 84 -2.21 23.25 -4.14
N ASP A 85 -2.34 22.57 -5.27
CA ASP A 85 -3.58 22.39 -6.03
C ASP A 85 -4.31 21.11 -5.61
N ALA A 86 -3.88 20.53 -4.47
CA ALA A 86 -4.39 19.29 -3.89
C ALA A 86 -4.25 18.09 -4.83
N VAL A 87 -3.24 18.07 -5.70
CA VAL A 87 -2.87 16.91 -6.50
C VAL A 87 -1.79 16.12 -5.79
N VAL A 88 -1.93 14.81 -5.75
CA VAL A 88 -0.92 13.89 -5.22
C VAL A 88 -0.14 13.29 -6.39
N THR A 89 1.15 13.59 -6.45
CA THR A 89 2.12 12.90 -7.30
C THR A 89 2.64 11.67 -6.58
N VAL A 90 2.66 10.54 -7.29
CA VAL A 90 3.25 9.27 -6.85
C VAL A 90 4.53 9.03 -7.63
N SER A 91 5.59 8.69 -6.92
CA SER A 91 6.89 8.38 -7.51
C SER A 91 7.51 7.14 -6.88
N ALA A 92 8.33 6.43 -7.65
CA ALA A 92 9.13 5.30 -7.21
C ALA A 92 10.56 5.53 -7.65
N ASN A 93 11.52 5.39 -6.73
CA ASN A 93 12.96 5.58 -7.01
C ASN A 93 13.25 6.92 -7.73
N GLY A 94 12.58 8.00 -7.31
CA GLY A 94 12.72 9.34 -7.90
C GLY A 94 12.04 9.53 -9.27
N THR A 95 11.44 8.49 -9.84
CA THR A 95 10.71 8.56 -11.12
C THR A 95 9.21 8.69 -10.86
N THR A 96 8.55 9.63 -11.54
CA THR A 96 7.10 9.82 -11.41
C THR A 96 6.35 8.68 -12.08
N VAL A 97 5.44 8.05 -11.34
CA VAL A 97 4.52 7.01 -11.83
C VAL A 97 3.25 7.67 -12.36
N GLY A 98 2.74 8.67 -11.66
CA GLY A 98 1.60 9.46 -12.10
C GLY A 98 1.10 10.42 -11.03
N SER A 99 -0.02 11.07 -11.28
CA SER A 99 -0.69 11.97 -10.36
C SER A 99 -2.21 11.71 -10.31
N CYS A 100 -2.81 12.03 -9.18
CA CYS A 100 -4.24 11.86 -8.95
C CYS A 100 -4.73 12.76 -7.81
N ARG A 101 -6.05 12.85 -7.64
CA ARG A 101 -6.63 13.52 -6.46
C ARG A 101 -6.53 12.62 -5.22
N PRO A 102 -6.48 13.17 -4.00
CA PRO A 102 -6.43 12.40 -2.76
C PRO A 102 -7.52 11.31 -2.67
N GLY A 103 -8.76 11.63 -3.04
CA GLY A 103 -9.87 10.66 -3.03
C GLY A 103 -9.68 9.51 -4.03
N GLU A 104 -9.06 9.77 -5.19
CA GLU A 104 -8.75 8.73 -6.17
C GLU A 104 -7.64 7.81 -5.64
N LEU A 105 -6.60 8.37 -5.02
CA LEU A 105 -5.55 7.59 -4.35
C LEU A 105 -6.12 6.73 -3.23
N ALA A 106 -6.98 7.33 -2.38
CA ALA A 106 -7.63 6.63 -1.29
C ALA A 106 -8.49 5.46 -1.80
N ALA A 107 -9.31 5.68 -2.83
CA ALA A 107 -10.11 4.63 -3.44
C ALA A 107 -9.25 3.51 -4.07
N ALA A 108 -8.15 3.87 -4.74
CA ALA A 108 -7.24 2.91 -5.37
C ALA A 108 -6.57 1.99 -4.34
N VAL A 109 -6.21 2.52 -3.17
CA VAL A 109 -5.56 1.76 -2.09
C VAL A 109 -6.58 1.00 -1.25
N LEU A 110 -7.67 1.65 -0.82
CA LEU A 110 -8.65 1.08 0.11
C LEU A 110 -9.25 -0.22 -0.43
N ARG A 111 -9.75 -0.21 -1.67
CA ARG A 111 -10.41 -1.37 -2.28
C ARG A 111 -9.53 -2.63 -2.23
N LEU A 112 -8.22 -2.46 -2.41
CA LEU A 112 -7.27 -3.57 -2.46
C LEU A 112 -6.76 -3.99 -1.09
N ALA A 113 -6.63 -3.05 -0.17
CA ALA A 113 -6.37 -3.38 1.22
C ALA A 113 -7.53 -4.19 1.83
N GLU A 114 -8.78 -3.88 1.47
CA GLU A 114 -9.96 -4.65 1.88
C GLU A 114 -10.02 -6.05 1.26
N GLU A 115 -9.57 -6.21 0.01
CA GLU A 115 -9.44 -7.55 -0.60
C GLU A 115 -8.36 -8.37 0.12
N LEU A 116 -7.22 -7.75 0.42
CA LEU A 116 -6.15 -8.41 1.16
C LEU A 116 -6.58 -8.80 2.58
N GLU A 117 -7.33 -7.94 3.27
CA GLU A 117 -7.93 -8.24 4.58
C GLU A 117 -8.86 -9.46 4.50
N ARG A 118 -9.76 -9.51 3.51
CA ARG A 118 -10.64 -10.67 3.31
C ARG A 118 -9.85 -11.95 3.10
N GLN A 119 -8.80 -11.90 2.28
CA GLN A 119 -7.92 -13.05 2.06
C GLN A 119 -7.23 -13.47 3.35
N LEU A 120 -6.63 -12.53 4.08
CA LEU A 120 -5.94 -12.78 5.34
C LEU A 120 -6.84 -13.43 6.39
N LEU A 121 -8.02 -12.86 6.62
CA LEU A 121 -8.97 -13.34 7.63
C LEU A 121 -9.61 -14.69 7.25
N SER A 122 -9.60 -15.05 5.97
CA SER A 122 -10.03 -16.38 5.52
C SER A 122 -8.99 -17.48 5.77
N GLN A 123 -7.72 -17.09 5.98
CA GLN A 123 -6.58 -17.99 6.03
C GLN A 123 -5.91 -18.04 7.40
N LEU A 124 -5.99 -16.97 8.20
CA LEU A 124 -5.35 -16.85 9.51
C LEU A 124 -6.35 -16.76 10.67
N PRO A 125 -5.95 -17.20 11.88
CA PRO A 125 -6.70 -16.95 13.10
C PRO A 125 -6.87 -15.45 13.36
N ALA A 126 -8.03 -15.03 13.86
CA ALA A 126 -8.34 -13.64 14.22
C ALA A 126 -7.43 -13.06 15.32
N GLU A 127 -6.66 -13.90 16.01
CA GLU A 127 -5.69 -13.52 17.03
C GLU A 127 -4.34 -13.05 16.44
N SER A 128 -4.10 -13.23 15.12
CA SER A 128 -2.86 -12.81 14.47
C SER A 128 -2.59 -11.31 14.64
N GLY A 129 -1.33 -10.97 14.93
CA GLY A 129 -0.90 -9.58 15.05
C GLY A 129 -1.09 -8.82 13.75
N ALA A 130 -0.66 -9.40 12.62
CA ALA A 130 -0.82 -8.78 11.31
C ALA A 130 -2.29 -8.54 10.93
N ALA A 131 -3.18 -9.46 11.29
CA ALA A 131 -4.62 -9.29 11.06
C ALA A 131 -5.18 -8.10 11.87
N ARG A 132 -4.84 -8.01 13.15
CA ARG A 132 -5.26 -6.89 14.01
C ARG A 132 -4.72 -5.54 13.54
N ASP A 133 -3.45 -5.52 13.13
CA ASP A 133 -2.81 -4.31 12.61
C ASP A 133 -3.47 -3.85 11.31
N LEU A 134 -3.73 -4.77 10.37
CA LEU A 134 -4.41 -4.46 9.11
C LEU A 134 -5.82 -3.91 9.34
N VAL A 135 -6.63 -4.57 10.17
CA VAL A 135 -7.98 -4.11 10.52
C VAL A 135 -7.92 -2.69 11.12
N SER A 136 -7.04 -2.47 12.11
CA SER A 136 -6.92 -1.17 12.77
C SER A 136 -6.47 -0.06 11.81
N SER A 137 -5.50 -0.34 10.94
CA SER A 137 -5.03 0.66 9.96
C SER A 137 -6.07 0.91 8.87
N LEU A 138 -6.86 -0.09 8.46
CA LEU A 138 -7.99 0.07 7.55
C LEU A 138 -9.08 0.98 8.13
N GLU A 139 -9.48 0.78 9.38
CA GLU A 139 -10.46 1.64 10.06
C GLU A 139 -10.00 3.10 10.10
N ARG A 140 -8.74 3.33 10.51
CA ARG A 140 -8.13 4.67 10.54
C ARG A 140 -8.01 5.29 9.15
N PHE A 141 -7.71 4.49 8.13
CA PHE A 141 -7.61 4.96 6.75
C PHE A 141 -8.97 5.32 6.17
N ARG A 142 -10.02 4.51 6.40
CA ARG A 142 -11.40 4.81 6.01
C ARG A 142 -11.88 6.13 6.60
N ALA A 143 -11.59 6.37 7.88
CA ALA A 143 -11.94 7.63 8.54
C ALA A 143 -11.27 8.85 7.88
N ALA A 144 -10.02 8.72 7.45
CA ALA A 144 -9.30 9.78 6.76
C ALA A 144 -9.69 9.95 5.28
N ALA A 145 -10.13 8.89 4.61
CA ALA A 145 -10.59 8.91 3.23
C ALA A 145 -12.00 9.52 3.08
N ALA A 146 -12.75 9.66 4.18
CA ALA A 146 -14.07 10.28 4.23
C ALA A 146 -14.04 11.82 4.33
N VAL A 147 -12.85 12.43 4.38
CA VAL A 147 -12.60 13.88 4.47
C VAL A 147 -12.47 14.49 3.08
#